data_AF-A0A1B9GGG6-F1
#
_entry.id   AF-A0A1B9GGG6-F1
#
_cell.length_a   1.000
_cell.length_b   1.000
_cell.length_c   1.000
_cell.angle_alpha   90.00
_cell.angle_beta   90.00
_cell.angle_gamma   90.00
#
_symmetry.space_group_name_H-M   'P 1'
#
loop_
_entity.id
_entity.type
_entity.pdbx_description
1 polymer ?
#
loop_
_entity_poly.entity_id
_entity_poly.type
_entity_poly.pdbx_seq_one_letter_code
_entity_poly.pdbx_strand_id
1 'polypeptide(L)'
;MTTTSSDPDSILSLTSLSSAPALESLLILLFEPSSALRNLLVPSVLLRLTARPSPPKSYNELIDICKEVSNDWTWDEKGEFISGHPMIGEVKGLSKLSGKEQGNSVVTPKVVLDRLAHLNELYCTIYPGLRYITFVNGRSRAEIIPEFESVLDLPRSPHPLPDDHPTNQPEIGSGEVKNRIKSPDSAEWKKECERGLGDVWLIGRARLKGLGLE
;
A
#
# COMPACT_ATOMS: atom_id res chain seq x y z
N MET A 1 33.73 -25.97 -9.52
CA MET A 1 32.96 -24.91 -8.83
C MET A 1 32.10 -24.24 -9.87
N THR A 2 30.89 -24.75 -10.06
CA THR A 2 29.92 -24.22 -11.02
C THR A 2 29.14 -23.11 -10.33
N THR A 3 29.40 -21.87 -10.73
CA THR A 3 28.61 -20.70 -10.34
C THR A 3 27.25 -20.80 -11.02
N THR A 4 26.22 -21.13 -10.26
CA THR A 4 24.83 -21.01 -10.69
C THR A 4 24.52 -19.52 -10.86
N SER A 5 24.48 -19.09 -12.12
CA SER A 5 23.84 -17.85 -12.53
C SER A 5 22.37 -17.92 -12.15
N SER A 6 21.97 -17.21 -11.10
CA SER A 6 20.56 -16.99 -10.77
C SER A 6 19.99 -16.02 -11.80
N ASP A 7 19.32 -16.57 -12.80
CA ASP A 7 18.57 -15.80 -13.78
C ASP A 7 17.37 -15.12 -13.07
N PRO A 8 17.32 -13.78 -12.98
CA PRO A 8 16.22 -13.07 -12.32
C PRO A 8 14.90 -13.14 -13.11
N ASP A 9 14.91 -13.70 -14.32
CA ASP A 9 13.76 -13.79 -15.23
C ASP A 9 12.99 -15.12 -15.19
N SER A 10 13.35 -16.05 -14.28
CA SER A 10 12.54 -17.25 -14.04
C SER A 10 11.26 -16.87 -13.28
N ILE A 11 10.21 -16.55 -14.04
CA ILE A 11 8.85 -16.37 -13.55
C ILE A 11 8.53 -17.51 -12.56
N LEU A 12 8.26 -17.12 -11.32
CA LEU A 12 8.03 -18.04 -10.21
C LEU A 12 6.79 -18.88 -10.48
N SER A 13 6.96 -20.11 -10.99
CA SER A 13 5.87 -21.07 -11.13
C SER A 13 5.07 -21.19 -9.83
N LEU A 14 3.74 -21.30 -9.90
CA LEU A 14 2.88 -21.47 -8.72
C LEU A 14 3.31 -22.66 -7.84
N THR A 15 3.92 -23.69 -8.43
CA THR A 15 4.47 -24.85 -7.72
C THR A 15 5.69 -24.54 -6.86
N SER A 16 6.48 -23.51 -7.20
CA SER A 16 7.67 -23.12 -6.42
C SER A 16 7.33 -22.24 -5.22
N LEU A 17 6.11 -21.71 -5.14
CA LEU A 17 5.68 -20.80 -4.07
C LEU A 17 5.50 -21.47 -2.69
N SER A 18 5.59 -22.80 -2.62
CA SER A 18 5.73 -23.53 -1.33
C SER A 18 7.13 -23.40 -0.72
N SER A 19 8.05 -22.68 -1.37
CA SER A 19 9.38 -22.34 -0.87
C SER A 19 9.41 -20.90 -0.36
N ALA A 20 9.91 -20.68 0.86
CA ALA A 20 9.90 -19.35 1.48
C ALA A 20 10.62 -18.27 0.64
N PRO A 21 11.83 -18.50 0.09
CA PRO A 21 12.50 -17.50 -0.75
C PRO A 21 11.75 -17.15 -2.04
N ALA A 22 11.10 -18.14 -2.67
CA ALA A 22 10.32 -17.93 -3.87
C ALA A 22 9.06 -17.10 -3.56
N LEU A 23 8.35 -17.46 -2.49
CA LEU A 23 7.18 -16.73 -2.03
C LEU A 23 7.53 -15.29 -1.64
N GLU A 24 8.59 -15.09 -0.84
CA GLU A 24 9.04 -13.75 -0.43
C GLU A 24 9.36 -12.88 -1.65
N SER A 25 10.11 -13.41 -2.63
CA SER A 25 10.49 -12.67 -3.82
C SER A 25 9.26 -12.17 -4.60
N LEU A 26 8.23 -13.01 -4.75
CA LEU A 26 6.98 -12.60 -5.38
C LEU A 26 6.22 -11.57 -4.53
N LEU A 27 6.04 -11.83 -3.24
CA LEU A 27 5.25 -10.95 -2.37
C LEU A 27 5.89 -9.56 -2.22
N ILE A 28 7.23 -9.46 -2.19
CA ILE A 28 7.95 -8.17 -2.22
C ILE A 28 7.59 -7.38 -3.48
N LEU A 29 7.47 -8.04 -4.62
CA LEU A 29 7.09 -7.39 -5.87
C LEU A 29 5.63 -6.90 -5.80
N LEU A 30 4.73 -7.67 -5.20
CA LEU A 30 3.31 -7.34 -5.11
C LEU A 30 2.96 -6.30 -4.05
N PHE A 31 3.64 -6.29 -2.90
CA PHE A 31 3.23 -5.52 -1.70
C PHE A 31 4.34 -4.69 -1.05
N GLU A 32 5.44 -4.47 -1.75
CA GLU A 32 6.61 -3.73 -1.27
C GLU A 32 7.44 -4.45 -0.19
N PRO A 33 8.77 -4.28 -0.18
CA PRO A 33 9.61 -4.88 0.85
C PRO A 33 9.40 -4.19 2.20
N SER A 34 8.92 -4.94 3.20
CA SER A 34 8.78 -4.46 4.59
C SER A 34 9.11 -5.56 5.61
N SER A 35 9.36 -5.17 6.85
CA SER A 35 9.56 -6.13 7.96
C SER A 35 8.30 -6.95 8.21
N ALA A 36 7.12 -6.32 8.19
CA ALA A 36 5.85 -6.99 8.33
C ALA A 36 5.61 -8.01 7.19
N LEU A 37 5.96 -7.68 5.94
CA LEU A 37 5.88 -8.65 4.85
C LEU A 37 6.71 -9.91 5.13
N ARG A 38 7.97 -9.74 5.53
CA ARG A 38 8.91 -10.85 5.75
C ARG A 38 8.61 -11.67 6.99
N ASN A 39 8.23 -11.01 8.07
CA ASN A 39 8.09 -11.64 9.39
C ASN A 39 6.66 -12.09 9.68
N LEU A 40 5.66 -11.56 8.97
CA LEU A 40 4.25 -11.86 9.21
C LEU A 40 3.56 -12.48 7.98
N LEU A 41 3.55 -11.78 6.84
CA LEU A 41 2.81 -12.24 5.66
C LEU A 41 3.41 -13.51 5.06
N VAL A 42 4.72 -13.53 4.78
CA VAL A 42 5.40 -14.68 4.17
C VAL A 42 5.22 -15.96 5.01
N PRO A 43 5.50 -15.97 6.34
CA PRO A 43 5.29 -17.16 7.16
C PRO A 43 3.83 -17.61 7.21
N SER A 44 2.88 -16.67 7.32
CA SER A 44 1.44 -16.97 7.40
C SER A 44 0.93 -17.62 6.11
N VAL A 45 1.30 -17.05 4.96
CA VAL A 45 0.92 -17.59 3.65
C VAL A 45 1.60 -18.94 3.41
N LEU A 46 2.88 -19.08 3.74
CA LEU A 46 3.61 -20.33 3.58
C LEU A 46 2.97 -21.47 4.40
N LEU A 47 2.54 -21.19 5.63
CA LEU A 47 1.83 -22.15 6.46
C LEU A 47 0.52 -22.61 5.78
N ARG A 48 -0.26 -21.68 5.22
CA ARG A 48 -1.49 -22.04 4.49
C ARG A 48 -1.19 -22.81 3.21
N LEU A 49 -0.15 -22.44 2.46
CA LEU A 49 0.23 -23.13 1.21
C LEU A 49 0.70 -24.56 1.46
N THR A 50 1.53 -24.77 2.47
CA THR A 50 2.08 -26.10 2.81
C THR A 50 1.04 -27.05 3.41
N ALA A 51 -0.03 -26.52 4.01
CA ALA A 51 -1.16 -27.31 4.51
C ALA A 51 -2.14 -27.76 3.40
N ARG A 52 -2.02 -27.23 2.18
CA ARG A 52 -2.95 -27.54 1.08
C ARG A 52 -2.50 -28.76 0.27
N PRO A 53 -3.44 -29.54 -0.28
CA PRO A 53 -3.11 -30.71 -1.10
C PRO A 53 -2.55 -30.33 -2.48
N SER A 54 -2.80 -29.11 -2.95
CA SER A 54 -2.34 -28.61 -4.24
C SER A 54 -1.97 -27.12 -4.15
N PRO A 55 -1.05 -26.65 -5.02
CA PRO A 55 -0.76 -25.23 -5.16
C PRO A 55 -2.00 -24.39 -5.50
N PRO A 56 -1.93 -23.05 -5.35
CA PRO A 56 -2.95 -22.15 -5.88
C PRO A 56 -3.14 -22.37 -7.38
N LYS A 57 -4.38 -22.22 -7.87
CA LYS A 57 -4.76 -22.35 -9.27
C LYS A 57 -4.35 -21.14 -10.11
N SER A 58 -4.15 -19.99 -9.46
CA SER A 58 -3.70 -18.75 -10.07
C SER A 58 -2.96 -17.88 -9.06
N TYR A 59 -2.25 -16.86 -9.54
CA TYR A 59 -1.65 -15.85 -8.66
C TYR A 59 -2.72 -14.96 -8.01
N ASN A 60 -3.89 -14.81 -8.64
CA ASN A 60 -5.04 -14.18 -8.01
C ASN A 60 -5.52 -14.95 -6.77
N GLU A 61 -5.53 -16.29 -6.80
CA GLU A 61 -5.82 -17.11 -5.62
C GLU A 61 -4.73 -16.96 -4.54
N LEU A 62 -3.47 -16.73 -4.92
CA LEU A 62 -2.43 -16.40 -3.94
C LEU A 62 -2.74 -15.09 -3.19
N ILE A 63 -3.23 -14.06 -3.88
CA ILE A 63 -3.64 -12.80 -3.24
C ILE A 63 -4.87 -13.03 -2.34
N ASP A 64 -5.81 -13.88 -2.74
CA ASP A 64 -6.94 -14.27 -1.89
C ASP A 64 -6.45 -14.93 -0.59
N ILE A 65 -5.48 -15.85 -0.69
CA ILE A 65 -4.85 -16.47 0.48
C ILE A 65 -4.15 -15.42 1.36
N CYS A 66 -3.42 -14.45 0.77
CA CYS A 66 -2.80 -13.34 1.51
C CYS A 66 -3.83 -12.53 2.30
N LYS A 67 -4.96 -12.21 1.66
CA LYS A 67 -6.07 -11.50 2.30
C LYS A 67 -6.68 -12.34 3.41
N GLU A 68 -6.92 -13.63 3.19
CA GLU A 68 -7.49 -14.54 4.18
C GLU A 68 -6.62 -14.66 5.43
N VAL A 69 -5.29 -14.83 5.29
CA VAL A 69 -4.40 -14.90 6.45
C VAL A 69 -4.36 -13.59 7.23
N SER A 70 -4.55 -12.44 6.55
CA SER A 70 -4.58 -11.15 7.22
C SER A 70 -5.79 -10.98 8.15
N ASN A 71 -6.83 -11.80 8.02
CA ASN A 71 -7.98 -11.78 8.92
C ASN A 71 -7.62 -12.25 10.34
N ASP A 72 -6.59 -13.09 10.47
CA ASP A 72 -6.12 -13.63 11.74
C ASP A 72 -5.17 -12.66 12.49
N TRP A 73 -4.76 -11.56 11.84
CA TRP A 73 -3.83 -10.58 12.42
C TRP A 73 -4.52 -9.64 13.41
N THR A 74 -3.74 -9.23 14.41
CA THR A 74 -4.07 -8.09 15.26
C THR A 74 -4.14 -6.79 14.46
N TRP A 75 -4.78 -5.77 15.03
CA TRP A 75 -4.89 -4.46 14.38
C TRP A 75 -3.54 -3.76 14.23
N ASP A 76 -2.64 -3.93 15.19
CA ASP A 76 -1.28 -3.39 15.11
C ASP A 76 -0.50 -4.02 13.96
N GLU A 77 -0.55 -5.35 13.83
CA GLU A 77 0.09 -6.10 12.73
C GLU A 77 -0.43 -5.65 11.35
N LYS A 78 -1.74 -5.44 11.22
CA LYS A 78 -2.34 -4.88 9.99
C LYS A 78 -1.80 -3.48 9.71
N GLY A 79 -1.72 -2.62 10.72
CA GLY A 79 -1.18 -1.28 10.61
C GLY A 79 0.29 -1.26 10.21
N GLU A 80 1.12 -2.13 10.79
CA GLU A 80 2.53 -2.29 10.43
C GLU A 80 2.71 -2.72 8.98
N PHE A 81 1.87 -3.65 8.51
CA PHE A 81 1.90 -4.11 7.12
C PHE A 81 1.53 -2.99 6.13
N ILE A 82 0.47 -2.22 6.41
CA ILE A 82 0.10 -1.05 5.61
C ILE A 82 1.25 -0.04 5.60
N SER A 83 1.84 0.24 6.77
CA SER A 83 2.92 1.21 6.93
C SER A 83 4.22 0.83 6.22
N GLY A 84 4.35 -0.41 5.73
CA GLY A 84 5.44 -0.84 4.86
C GLY A 84 5.40 -0.25 3.45
N HIS A 85 4.27 0.31 3.03
CA HIS A 85 4.07 0.87 1.69
C HIS A 85 4.49 2.35 1.61
N PRO A 86 4.95 2.83 0.45
CA PRO A 86 5.29 4.25 0.26
C PRO A 86 4.03 5.12 0.25
N MET A 87 4.18 6.36 0.73
CA MET A 87 3.08 7.32 0.70
C MET A 87 2.79 7.81 -0.72
N ILE A 88 1.53 8.18 -0.99
CA ILE A 88 1.19 8.87 -2.24
C ILE A 88 1.88 10.23 -2.29
N GLY A 89 2.56 10.52 -3.40
CA GLY A 89 3.31 11.78 -3.57
C GLY A 89 4.79 11.68 -3.21
N GLU A 90 5.25 10.56 -2.65
CA GLU A 90 6.68 10.31 -2.55
C GLU A 90 7.31 10.19 -3.95
N VAL A 91 8.54 10.69 -4.09
CA VAL A 91 9.29 10.70 -5.36
C VAL A 91 10.69 10.11 -5.22
N LYS A 92 11.09 9.70 -4.01
CA LYS A 92 12.40 9.11 -3.70
C LYS A 92 12.18 7.77 -3.00
N GLY A 93 13.08 6.82 -3.22
CA GLY A 93 13.06 5.52 -2.53
C GLY A 93 11.95 4.56 -2.97
N LEU A 94 11.22 4.88 -4.04
CA LEU A 94 10.16 4.03 -4.57
C LEU A 94 10.74 2.81 -5.31
N SER A 95 10.06 1.67 -5.19
CA SER A 95 10.28 0.53 -6.08
C SER A 95 9.94 0.94 -7.53
N LYS A 96 10.43 0.16 -8.51
CA LYS A 96 10.11 0.41 -9.93
C LYS A 96 8.60 0.39 -10.20
N LEU A 97 7.84 -0.45 -9.48
CA LEU A 97 6.38 -0.55 -9.63
C LEU A 97 5.68 0.63 -8.96
N SER A 98 6.03 0.96 -7.71
CA SER A 98 5.50 2.15 -7.02
C SER A 98 5.77 3.45 -7.80
N GLY A 99 6.96 3.58 -8.39
CA GLY A 99 7.31 4.73 -9.22
C GLY A 99 6.46 4.85 -10.48
N LYS A 100 6.09 3.72 -11.11
CA LYS A 100 5.18 3.70 -12.27
C LYS A 100 3.74 3.97 -11.87
N GLU A 101 3.30 3.45 -10.73
CA GLU A 101 1.94 3.61 -10.22
C GLU A 101 1.64 5.08 -9.91
N GLN A 102 2.57 5.77 -9.23
CA GLN A 102 2.38 7.16 -8.85
C GLN A 102 2.92 8.17 -9.88
N GLY A 103 3.72 7.69 -10.84
CA GLY A 103 4.40 8.52 -11.83
C GLY A 103 3.69 8.49 -13.18
N ASN A 104 2.85 9.49 -13.46
CA ASN A 104 2.50 9.82 -14.84
C ASN A 104 3.72 10.43 -15.55
N SER A 105 3.78 10.32 -16.89
CA SER A 105 4.85 10.93 -17.72
C SER A 105 4.92 12.46 -17.64
N VAL A 106 4.06 13.10 -16.84
CA VAL A 106 3.95 14.55 -16.66
C VAL A 106 4.48 14.91 -15.27
N VAL A 107 5.35 15.92 -15.22
CA VAL A 107 5.88 16.47 -13.96
C VAL A 107 4.72 16.91 -13.07
N THR A 108 4.68 16.39 -11.84
CA THR A 108 3.65 16.78 -10.86
C THR A 108 3.93 18.20 -10.36
N PRO A 109 2.96 19.13 -10.41
CA PRO A 109 3.13 20.48 -9.89
C PRO A 109 3.52 20.49 -8.41
N LYS A 110 4.36 21.46 -8.00
CA LYS A 110 4.83 21.57 -6.61
C LYS A 110 3.66 21.68 -5.62
N VAL A 111 2.64 22.46 -5.96
CA VAL A 111 1.46 22.65 -5.10
C VAL A 111 0.71 21.33 -4.81
N VAL A 112 0.68 20.41 -5.78
CA VAL A 112 0.08 19.08 -5.61
C VAL A 112 0.92 18.22 -4.67
N LEU A 113 2.26 18.23 -4.83
CA LEU A 113 3.17 17.49 -3.95
C LEU A 113 3.13 18.03 -2.52
N ASP A 114 3.14 19.35 -2.35
CA ASP A 114 3.04 20.00 -1.04
C ASP A 114 1.70 19.65 -0.36
N ARG A 115 0.59 19.64 -1.11
CA ARG A 115 -0.72 19.24 -0.58
C ARG A 115 -0.75 17.78 -0.15
N LEU A 116 -0.24 16.87 -0.96
CA LEU A 116 -0.17 15.45 -0.61
C LEU A 116 0.75 15.21 0.60
N ALA A 117 1.88 15.89 0.70
CA ALA A 117 2.75 15.80 1.87
C ALA A 117 2.02 16.21 3.15
N HIS A 118 1.29 17.33 3.12
CA HIS A 118 0.48 17.79 4.24
C HIS A 118 -0.65 16.82 4.61
N LEU A 119 -1.36 16.28 3.61
CA LEU A 119 -2.43 15.30 3.84
C LEU A 119 -1.88 14.00 4.44
N ASN A 120 -0.70 13.54 4.04
CA ASN A 120 -0.04 12.40 4.66
C ASN A 120 0.29 12.65 6.13
N GLU A 121 0.78 13.84 6.49
CA GLU A 121 1.07 14.21 7.87
C GLU A 121 -0.22 14.30 8.72
N LEU A 122 -1.27 14.92 8.19
CA LEU A 122 -2.59 14.96 8.81
C LEU A 122 -3.13 13.55 9.04
N TYR A 123 -3.01 12.69 8.03
CA TYR A 123 -3.48 11.31 8.12
C TYR A 123 -2.75 10.52 9.18
N CYS A 124 -1.41 10.58 9.21
CA CYS A 124 -0.62 9.88 10.24
C CYS A 124 -0.93 10.41 11.65
N THR A 125 -1.30 11.68 11.77
CA THR A 125 -1.73 12.28 13.05
C THR A 125 -3.11 11.79 13.46
N ILE A 126 -4.07 11.78 12.53
CA ILE A 126 -5.46 11.40 12.78
C ILE A 126 -5.60 9.88 12.96
N TYR A 127 -4.81 9.09 12.24
CA TYR A 127 -4.77 7.63 12.30
C TYR A 127 -3.36 7.15 12.69
N PRO A 128 -2.98 7.26 13.98
CA PRO A 128 -1.66 6.85 14.45
C PRO A 128 -1.33 5.41 14.04
N GLY A 129 -0.12 5.21 13.51
CA GLY A 129 0.36 3.89 13.08
C GLY A 129 -0.07 3.46 11.67
N LEU A 130 -0.91 4.24 10.98
CA LEU A 130 -1.29 3.98 9.58
C LEU A 130 -0.59 4.94 8.61
N ARG A 131 -0.51 4.50 7.36
CA ARG A 131 -0.23 5.35 6.19
C ARG A 131 -1.43 5.37 5.26
N TYR A 132 -1.64 6.48 4.56
CA TYR A 132 -2.70 6.54 3.56
C TYR A 132 -2.26 5.80 2.30
N ILE A 133 -2.83 4.62 2.11
CA ILE A 133 -2.67 3.82 0.89
C ILE A 133 -3.97 3.91 0.10
N THR A 134 -3.83 4.15 -1.21
CA THR A 134 -4.94 4.16 -2.16
C THR A 134 -4.52 3.48 -3.46
N PHE A 135 -5.39 2.67 -4.03
CA PHE A 135 -5.16 2.09 -5.34
C PHE A 135 -5.41 3.15 -6.43
N VAL A 136 -4.33 3.73 -6.93
CA VAL A 136 -4.41 4.87 -7.87
C VAL A 136 -5.12 4.54 -9.18
N ASN A 137 -5.02 3.31 -9.71
CA ASN A 137 -5.71 2.87 -10.92
C ASN A 137 -5.59 3.84 -12.12
N GLY A 138 -4.40 4.39 -12.36
CA GLY A 138 -4.15 5.36 -13.44
C GLY A 138 -4.55 6.81 -13.14
N ARG A 139 -5.13 7.09 -11.97
CA ARG A 139 -5.40 8.46 -11.51
C ARG A 139 -4.10 9.19 -11.22
N SER A 140 -4.02 10.44 -11.63
CA SER A 140 -2.92 11.34 -11.29
C SER A 140 -2.91 11.68 -9.80
N ARG A 141 -1.75 12.12 -9.29
CA ARG A 141 -1.61 12.65 -7.93
C ARG A 141 -2.62 13.75 -7.60
N ALA A 142 -2.96 14.60 -8.57
CA ALA A 142 -3.95 15.67 -8.40
C ALA A 142 -5.38 15.13 -8.24
N GLU A 143 -5.71 14.02 -8.91
CA GLU A 143 -7.02 13.36 -8.81
C GLU A 143 -7.19 12.58 -7.49
N ILE A 144 -6.11 12.27 -6.78
CA ILE A 144 -6.16 11.63 -5.46
C ILE A 144 -6.49 12.63 -4.35
N ILE A 145 -6.12 13.92 -4.49
CA ILE A 145 -6.31 14.92 -3.44
C ILE A 145 -7.77 14.98 -2.94
N PRO A 146 -8.81 15.05 -3.79
CA PRO A 146 -10.20 15.12 -3.32
C PRO A 146 -10.68 13.85 -2.59
N GLU A 147 -10.16 12.68 -2.96
CA GLU A 147 -10.44 11.42 -2.24
C GLU A 147 -9.81 11.47 -0.86
N PHE A 148 -8.54 11.84 -0.79
CA PHE A 148 -7.77 11.90 0.45
C PHE A 148 -8.36 12.93 1.42
N GLU A 149 -8.74 14.10 0.92
CA GLU A 149 -9.48 15.12 1.69
C GLU A 149 -10.80 14.58 2.21
N SER A 150 -11.53 13.78 1.42
CA SER A 150 -12.80 13.18 1.85
C SER A 150 -12.61 12.14 2.95
N VAL A 151 -11.54 11.34 2.92
CA VAL A 151 -11.20 10.38 3.99
C VAL A 151 -10.86 11.11 5.30
N LEU A 152 -10.27 12.29 5.17
CA LEU A 152 -10.00 13.20 6.27
C LEU A 152 -11.14 14.19 6.50
N ASP A 153 -12.38 13.99 6.03
CA ASP A 153 -13.50 14.92 6.28
C ASP A 153 -13.15 16.42 6.07
N LEU A 154 -12.26 16.73 5.13
CA LEU A 154 -11.81 18.09 4.83
C LEU A 154 -12.64 18.69 3.69
N PRO A 155 -12.76 20.03 3.63
CA PRO A 155 -13.24 20.71 2.45
C PRO A 155 -12.40 20.32 1.23
N ARG A 156 -13.08 20.04 0.11
CA ARG A 156 -12.40 19.70 -1.13
C ARG A 156 -11.66 20.91 -1.69
N SER A 157 -10.41 20.69 -2.08
CA SER A 157 -9.62 21.65 -2.83
C SER A 157 -10.25 21.94 -4.20
N PRO A 158 -10.06 23.15 -4.75
CA PRO A 158 -10.43 23.46 -6.13
C PRO A 158 -9.70 22.56 -7.13
N HIS A 159 -10.31 22.33 -8.29
CA HIS A 159 -9.73 21.55 -9.38
C HIS A 159 -9.77 22.33 -10.71
N PRO A 160 -8.63 22.56 -11.40
CA PRO A 160 -7.27 22.21 -10.96
C PRO A 160 -6.83 23.00 -9.72
N LEU A 161 -5.85 22.48 -8.98
CA LEU A 161 -5.31 23.13 -7.79
C LEU A 161 -4.49 24.36 -8.21
N PRO A 162 -4.85 25.60 -7.81
CA PRO A 162 -4.08 26.79 -8.12
C PRO A 162 -2.68 26.74 -7.53
N ASP A 163 -1.67 27.28 -8.22
CA ASP A 163 -0.27 27.26 -7.77
C ASP A 163 -0.04 27.99 -6.43
N ASP A 164 -0.89 28.96 -6.10
CA ASP A 164 -0.87 29.75 -4.86
C ASP A 164 -1.81 29.22 -3.77
N HIS A 165 -2.45 28.06 -3.99
CA HIS A 165 -3.37 27.49 -3.02
C HIS A 165 -2.67 27.13 -1.70
N PRO A 166 -3.24 27.46 -0.53
CA PRO A 166 -2.67 27.07 0.75
C PRO A 166 -2.72 25.55 0.95
N THR A 167 -1.57 24.90 0.99
CA THR A 167 -1.48 23.43 1.06
C THR A 167 -1.41 22.89 2.47
N ASN A 168 -1.11 23.75 3.45
CA ASN A 168 -0.78 23.42 4.83
C ASN A 168 -1.94 23.58 5.83
N GLN A 169 -3.19 23.48 5.37
CA GLN A 169 -4.39 23.61 6.20
C GLN A 169 -5.20 22.31 6.27
N PRO A 170 -5.80 21.98 7.43
CA PRO A 170 -5.65 22.63 8.74
C PRO A 170 -4.24 22.40 9.33
N GLU A 171 -3.84 23.23 10.30
CA GLU A 171 -2.55 23.08 10.99
C GLU A 171 -2.54 21.79 11.83
N ILE A 172 -1.49 20.98 11.70
CA ILE A 172 -1.34 19.67 12.35
C ILE A 172 -1.52 19.75 13.88
N GLY A 173 -0.98 20.79 14.52
CA GLY A 173 -1.01 20.98 15.97
C GLY A 173 -2.31 21.60 16.52
N SER A 174 -3.25 21.95 15.65
CA SER A 174 -4.49 22.65 16.02
C SER A 174 -5.39 21.80 16.93
N GLY A 175 -6.25 22.47 17.71
CA GLY A 175 -7.26 21.79 18.52
C GLY A 175 -8.26 20.98 17.67
N GLU A 176 -8.55 21.45 16.44
CA GLU A 176 -9.39 20.74 15.49
C GLU A 176 -8.81 19.36 15.15
N VAL A 177 -7.55 19.30 14.73
CA VAL A 177 -6.89 18.04 14.35
C VAL A 177 -6.76 17.11 15.57
N LYS A 178 -6.39 17.64 16.74
CA LYS A 178 -6.28 16.87 17.97
C LYS A 178 -7.59 16.19 18.38
N ASN A 179 -8.71 16.88 18.22
CA ASN A 179 -10.05 16.34 18.53
C ASN A 179 -10.50 15.24 17.55
N ARG A 180 -9.78 15.06 16.44
CA ARG A 180 -10.12 14.10 15.39
C ARG A 180 -9.27 12.84 15.42
N ILE A 181 -8.24 12.79 16.27
CA ILE A 181 -7.36 11.63 16.44
C ILE A 181 -8.20 10.41 16.81
N LYS A 182 -8.03 9.34 16.03
CA LYS A 182 -8.69 8.05 16.21
C LYS A 182 -7.75 7.12 16.96
N SER A 183 -8.18 6.67 18.14
CA SER A 183 -7.45 5.64 18.88
C SER A 183 -7.38 4.35 18.05
N PRO A 184 -6.26 3.61 18.05
CA PRO A 184 -6.14 2.30 17.37
C PRO A 184 -7.25 1.29 17.74
N ASP A 185 -7.84 1.42 18.94
CA ASP A 185 -8.93 0.56 19.38
C ASP A 185 -10.32 0.98 18.87
N SER A 186 -10.44 2.18 18.30
CA SER A 186 -11.71 2.74 17.80
C SER A 186 -12.21 2.03 16.54
N ALA A 187 -13.53 2.02 16.35
CA ALA A 187 -14.15 1.44 15.16
C ALA A 187 -13.73 2.17 13.88
N GLU A 188 -13.54 3.49 13.97
CA GLU A 188 -13.11 4.34 12.86
C GLU A 188 -11.69 4.03 12.42
N TRP A 189 -10.76 3.87 13.37
CA TRP A 189 -9.38 3.48 13.03
C TRP A 189 -9.35 2.10 12.38
N LYS A 190 -10.11 1.14 12.93
CA LYS A 190 -10.19 -0.23 12.39
C LYS A 190 -10.77 -0.27 11.00
N LYS A 191 -11.85 0.48 10.75
CA LYS A 191 -12.46 0.64 9.43
C LYS A 191 -11.47 1.24 8.42
N GLU A 192 -10.69 2.22 8.83
CA GLU A 192 -9.70 2.84 7.94
C GLU A 192 -8.52 1.91 7.65
N CYS A 193 -8.08 1.14 8.65
CA CYS A 193 -7.12 0.06 8.46
C CYS A 193 -7.61 -0.99 7.45
N GLU A 194 -8.88 -1.42 7.54
CA GLU A 194 -9.48 -2.33 6.57
C GLU A 194 -9.54 -1.75 5.16
N ARG A 195 -9.90 -0.46 5.02
CA ARG A 195 -9.88 0.23 3.72
C ARG A 195 -8.48 0.20 3.11
N GLY A 196 -7.47 0.58 3.89
CA GLY A 196 -6.06 0.58 3.47
C GLY A 196 -5.58 -0.81 3.02
N LEU A 197 -5.91 -1.87 3.78
CA LEU A 197 -5.62 -3.25 3.35
C LEU A 197 -6.34 -3.61 2.04
N GLY A 198 -7.59 -3.20 1.90
CA GLY A 198 -8.35 -3.38 0.66
C GLY A 198 -7.60 -2.84 -0.56
N ASP A 199 -7.06 -1.63 -0.45
CA ASP A 199 -6.28 -1.01 -1.51
C ASP A 199 -4.94 -1.70 -1.76
N VAL A 200 -4.25 -2.19 -0.72
CA VAL A 200 -3.03 -3.00 -0.88
C VAL A 200 -3.31 -4.25 -1.73
N TRP A 201 -4.43 -4.93 -1.51
CA TRP A 201 -4.80 -6.11 -2.30
C TRP A 201 -5.14 -5.76 -3.75
N LEU A 202 -5.80 -4.64 -3.99
CA LEU A 202 -6.07 -4.14 -5.35
C LEU A 202 -4.76 -3.79 -6.08
N ILE A 203 -3.81 -3.15 -5.40
CA ILE A 203 -2.46 -2.87 -5.92
C ILE A 203 -1.77 -4.18 -6.32
N GLY A 204 -1.77 -5.18 -5.44
CA GLY A 204 -1.19 -6.50 -5.75
C GLY A 204 -1.77 -7.13 -7.02
N ARG A 205 -3.09 -7.08 -7.19
CA ARG A 205 -3.75 -7.61 -8.41
C ARG A 205 -3.38 -6.82 -9.66
N ALA A 206 -3.33 -5.49 -9.56
CA ALA A 206 -2.90 -4.65 -10.68
C ALA A 206 -1.45 -4.94 -11.08
N ARG A 207 -0.57 -5.23 -10.11
CA ARG A 207 0.81 -5.64 -10.36
C ARG A 207 0.90 -7.00 -11.02
N LEU A 208 0.08 -7.98 -10.64
CA LEU A 208 0.00 -9.27 -11.35
C LEU A 208 -0.31 -9.06 -12.83
N LYS A 209 -1.31 -8.23 -13.14
CA LYS A 209 -1.64 -7.88 -14.53
C LYS A 209 -0.46 -7.23 -15.25
N GLY A 210 0.24 -6.30 -14.61
CA GLY A 210 1.44 -5.67 -15.16
C GLY A 210 2.61 -6.62 -15.39
N LEU A 211 2.64 -7.77 -14.69
CA LEU A 211 3.62 -8.84 -14.85
C LEU A 211 3.18 -9.94 -15.82
N GLY A 212 1.95 -9.89 -16.33
CA GLY A 212 1.37 -10.95 -17.18
C GLY A 212 0.99 -12.22 -16.42
N LEU A 213 0.63 -12.10 -15.13
CA LEU A 213 0.34 -13.21 -14.22
C LEU A 213 -1.12 -13.25 -13.73
N GLU A 214 -2.05 -12.63 -14.47
CA GLU A 214 -3.48 -12.59 -14.12
C GLU A 214 -4.16 -13.97 -14.15
#